data_AF-A0A6A3BTU8-F1
#
_entry.id   AF-A0A6A3BTU8-F1
#
_cell.length_a   1.000
_cell.length_b   1.000
_cell.length_c   1.000
_cell.angle_alpha   90.00
_cell.angle_beta   90.00
_cell.angle_gamma   90.00
#
_symmetry.space_group_name_H-M   'P 1'
#
loop_
_entity.id
_entity.type
_entity.pdbx_description
1 polymer ?
#
loop_
_entity_poly.entity_id
_entity_poly.type
_entity_poly.pdbx_seq_one_letter_code
_entity_poly.pdbx_strand_id
1 'polypeptide(L)'
;MESSIWRSNAKPDVLHFLAAVHFAPGFVVARFFLDKFIFRRLATWMLCNGSAPLKMNDATRAKVVKCSESLWKLAYYATVETFVLKITYKEPWFTDTKEYFRGWPDQELKLSLSLFYMCQCGFYIYSIAALLAWETRRKDFSVMISHHVITVMLIGYSYIGSFFRIGSIILALHDASDVFLEGAKVFKYSEWELGASVCFGLFAISWLLLRLILFPFWVIKSSSYDVREFLDLSKSYPTSLYYVFNTMLLMLLVFHVYWWFLICSMITRQLKNRGKVGEDIRSDSEDDD
;
A
#
# COMPACT_ATOMS: atom_id res chain seq x y z
N MET A 1 -6.00 -32.94 -21.30
CA MET A 1 -5.34 -31.86 -22.06
C MET A 1 -4.86 -30.86 -21.03
N GLU A 2 -3.58 -30.93 -20.68
CA GLU A 2 -2.99 -30.22 -19.54
C GLU A 2 -3.05 -28.71 -19.73
N SER A 3 -3.84 -28.04 -18.88
CA SER A 3 -3.84 -26.58 -18.79
C SER A 3 -2.55 -26.15 -18.09
N SER A 4 -1.52 -25.86 -18.87
CA SER A 4 -0.31 -25.20 -18.38
C SER A 4 -0.69 -23.81 -17.87
N ILE A 5 -0.84 -23.71 -16.54
CA ILE A 5 -1.18 -22.52 -15.73
C ILE A 5 -0.23 -21.33 -15.99
N TRP A 6 0.89 -21.56 -16.68
CA TRP A 6 2.03 -20.64 -16.78
C TRP A 6 2.41 -20.27 -18.22
N ARG A 7 1.50 -20.35 -19.19
CA ARG A 7 1.77 -19.80 -20.52
C ARG A 7 1.88 -18.28 -20.44
N SER A 8 2.96 -17.73 -21.00
CA SER A 8 3.07 -16.29 -21.24
C SER A 8 1.87 -15.85 -22.10
N ASN A 9 1.18 -14.79 -21.65
CA ASN A 9 0.14 -14.06 -22.39
C ASN A 9 -1.26 -14.69 -22.31
N ALA A 10 -1.77 -14.86 -21.09
CA ALA A 10 -3.13 -15.31 -20.84
C ALA A 10 -4.11 -14.13 -20.69
N LYS A 11 -5.37 -14.31 -21.13
CA LYS A 11 -6.47 -13.39 -20.80
C LYS A 11 -6.71 -13.40 -19.28
N PRO A 12 -7.14 -12.28 -18.67
CA PRO A 12 -7.51 -12.26 -17.27
C PRO A 12 -8.60 -13.29 -16.99
N ASP A 13 -8.34 -14.21 -16.06
CA ASP A 13 -9.29 -15.26 -15.69
C ASP A 13 -9.58 -15.20 -14.19
N VAL A 14 -10.84 -15.45 -13.83
CA VAL A 14 -11.31 -15.35 -12.44
C VAL A 14 -10.67 -16.44 -11.58
N LEU A 15 -10.48 -17.65 -12.12
CA LEU A 15 -9.84 -18.74 -11.40
C LEU A 15 -8.38 -18.42 -11.08
N HIS A 16 -7.68 -17.77 -12.02
CA HIS A 16 -6.32 -17.28 -11.79
C HIS A 16 -6.29 -16.22 -10.70
N PHE A 17 -7.22 -15.25 -10.70
CA PHE A 17 -7.26 -14.22 -9.67
C PHE A 17 -7.58 -14.78 -8.28
N LEU A 18 -8.42 -15.83 -8.18
CA LEU A 18 -8.68 -16.51 -6.90
C LEU A 18 -7.43 -17.12 -6.28
N ALA A 19 -6.40 -17.42 -7.06
CA ALA A 19 -5.10 -17.83 -6.53
C ALA A 19 -4.48 -16.76 -5.60
N ALA A 20 -4.84 -15.48 -5.75
CA ALA A 20 -4.41 -14.40 -4.86
C ALA A 20 -4.84 -14.61 -3.41
N VAL A 21 -5.97 -15.29 -3.15
CA VAL A 21 -6.41 -15.62 -1.79
C VAL A 21 -5.39 -16.52 -1.08
N HIS A 22 -4.72 -17.40 -1.82
CA HIS A 22 -3.68 -18.27 -1.26
C HIS A 22 -2.38 -17.53 -0.91
N PHE A 23 -2.16 -16.31 -1.41
CA PHE A 23 -1.01 -15.50 -1.01
C PHE A 23 -1.17 -14.97 0.42
N ALA A 24 -2.40 -14.74 0.90
CA ALA A 24 -2.64 -14.18 2.24
C ALA A 24 -2.08 -15.07 3.38
N PRO A 25 -2.33 -16.40 3.43
CA PRO A 25 -1.65 -17.29 4.37
C PRO A 25 -0.12 -17.28 4.20
N GLY A 26 0.36 -17.15 2.95
CA GLY A 26 1.78 -17.02 2.64
C GLY A 26 2.42 -15.81 3.34
N PHE A 27 1.74 -14.66 3.39
CA PHE A 27 2.20 -13.49 4.13
C PHE A 27 2.22 -13.68 5.65
N VAL A 28 1.25 -14.42 6.21
CA VAL A 28 1.27 -14.79 7.64
C VAL A 28 2.52 -15.60 7.97
N VAL A 29 2.79 -16.63 7.15
CA VAL A 29 3.97 -17.49 7.29
C VAL A 29 5.24 -16.66 7.11
N ALA A 30 5.35 -15.89 6.02
CA ALA A 30 6.51 -15.04 5.74
C ALA A 30 6.78 -14.05 6.89
N ARG A 31 5.74 -13.38 7.40
CA ARG A 31 5.87 -12.50 8.56
C ARG A 31 6.42 -13.24 9.76
N PHE A 32 5.84 -14.39 10.12
CA PHE A 32 6.30 -15.15 11.28
C PHE A 32 7.78 -15.58 11.15
N PHE A 33 8.17 -16.10 9.98
CA PHE A 33 9.54 -16.52 9.73
C PHE A 33 10.50 -15.33 9.76
N LEU A 34 10.22 -14.27 9.00
CA LEU A 34 11.11 -13.11 8.92
C LEU A 34 11.18 -12.34 10.23
N ASP A 35 10.08 -12.23 10.98
CA ASP A 35 10.04 -11.65 12.31
C ASP A 35 10.94 -12.44 13.28
N LYS A 36 10.80 -13.77 13.31
CA LYS A 36 11.57 -14.66 14.19
C LYS A 36 13.07 -14.65 13.89
N PHE A 37 13.45 -14.66 12.61
CA PHE A 37 14.84 -14.87 12.20
C PHE A 37 15.60 -13.58 11.86
N ILE A 38 14.91 -12.53 11.39
CA ILE A 38 15.53 -11.31 10.85
C ILE A 38 15.08 -10.08 11.63
N PHE A 39 13.79 -9.72 11.58
CA PHE A 39 13.35 -8.40 12.03
C PHE A 39 13.43 -8.21 13.54
N ARG A 40 13.11 -9.21 14.37
CA ARG A 40 13.31 -9.06 15.83
C ARG A 40 14.77 -8.90 16.19
N ARG A 41 15.65 -9.68 15.55
CA ARG A 41 17.10 -9.57 15.78
C ARG A 41 17.62 -8.21 15.36
N LEU A 42 17.21 -7.74 14.19
CA LEU A 42 17.57 -6.43 13.68
C LEU A 42 17.02 -5.31 14.58
N ALA A 43 15.75 -5.37 14.98
CA ALA A 43 15.12 -4.41 15.87
C ALA A 43 15.85 -4.35 17.22
N THR A 44 16.15 -5.50 17.85
CA THR A 44 16.94 -5.54 19.10
C THR A 44 18.33 -4.97 18.90
N TRP A 45 19.01 -5.29 17.79
CA TRP A 45 20.33 -4.75 17.49
C TRP A 45 20.30 -3.22 17.35
N MET A 46 19.31 -2.68 16.63
CA MET A 46 19.12 -1.23 16.46
C MET A 46 18.78 -0.52 17.77
N LEU A 47 17.90 -1.11 18.59
CA LEU A 47 17.45 -0.54 19.86
C LEU A 47 18.47 -0.66 20.99
N CYS A 48 19.39 -1.62 20.93
CA CYS A 48 20.36 -1.89 21.99
C CYS A 48 21.82 -1.60 21.58
N ASN A 49 22.06 -0.87 20.49
CA ASN A 49 23.40 -0.57 19.97
C ASN A 49 24.32 -1.81 19.91
N GLY A 50 23.78 -2.96 19.49
CA GLY A 50 24.52 -4.21 19.39
C GLY A 50 24.87 -4.92 20.72
N SER A 51 24.45 -4.39 21.88
CA SER A 51 24.63 -5.05 23.18
C SER A 51 23.37 -5.84 23.53
N ALA A 52 23.46 -7.16 23.72
CA ALA A 52 22.32 -7.95 24.19
C ALA A 52 21.98 -7.56 25.65
N PRO A 53 20.82 -6.96 25.93
CA PRO A 53 20.49 -6.55 27.30
C PRO A 53 20.28 -7.80 28.18
N LEU A 54 20.95 -7.84 29.34
CA LEU A 54 20.80 -8.89 30.36
C LEU A 54 19.35 -9.02 30.90
N LYS A 55 18.55 -7.95 30.79
CA LYS A 55 17.11 -7.93 31.11
C LYS A 55 16.42 -6.82 30.33
N MET A 56 15.54 -7.16 29.38
CA MET A 56 14.67 -6.17 28.72
C MET A 56 13.47 -5.84 29.61
N ASN A 57 13.31 -4.56 29.91
CA ASN A 57 12.06 -3.97 30.41
C ASN A 57 10.92 -4.21 29.39
N ASP A 58 9.69 -4.37 29.87
CA ASP A 58 8.48 -4.49 29.06
C ASP A 58 8.29 -3.33 28.06
N ALA A 59 8.66 -2.10 28.43
CA ALA A 59 8.67 -0.94 27.52
C ALA A 59 9.63 -1.14 26.34
N THR A 60 10.84 -1.67 26.60
CA THR A 60 11.81 -2.00 25.54
C THR A 60 11.30 -3.14 24.67
N ARG A 61 10.65 -4.15 25.26
CA ARG A 61 10.01 -5.25 24.53
C ARG A 61 8.91 -4.76 23.59
N ALA A 62 8.06 -3.85 24.07
CA ALA A 62 7.02 -3.23 23.25
C ALA A 62 7.61 -2.41 22.08
N LYS A 63 8.68 -1.64 22.32
CA LYS A 63 9.42 -0.92 21.25
C LYS A 63 10.00 -1.89 20.20
N VAL A 64 10.60 -3.01 20.63
CA VAL A 64 11.13 -4.04 19.70
C VAL A 64 10.02 -4.62 18.83
N VAL A 65 8.85 -4.94 19.40
CA VAL A 65 7.71 -5.47 18.63
C VAL A 65 7.22 -4.46 17.59
N LYS A 66 7.02 -3.19 17.99
CA LYS A 66 6.60 -2.11 17.07
C LYS A 66 7.64 -1.87 15.96
N CYS A 67 8.92 -1.88 16.30
CA CYS A 67 10.01 -1.72 15.33
C CYS A 67 10.06 -2.90 14.34
N SER A 68 9.94 -4.14 14.83
CA SER A 68 9.91 -5.35 14.00
C SER A 68 8.73 -5.35 13.03
N GLU A 69 7.56 -4.89 13.48
CA GLU A 69 6.39 -4.71 12.60
C GLU A 69 6.63 -3.68 11.51
N SER A 70 7.21 -2.52 11.85
CA SER A 70 7.54 -1.50 10.85
C SER A 70 8.63 -1.96 9.89
N LEU A 71 9.60 -2.76 10.33
CA LEU A 71 10.60 -3.38 9.45
C LEU A 71 9.96 -4.37 8.46
N TRP A 72 8.99 -5.18 8.91
CA TRP A 72 8.23 -6.06 8.02
C TRP A 72 7.49 -5.28 6.95
N LYS A 73 6.74 -4.24 7.35
CA LYS A 73 5.99 -3.39 6.42
C LYS A 73 6.94 -2.65 5.47
N LEU A 74 8.04 -2.09 5.97
CA LEU A 74 9.06 -1.43 5.16
C LEU A 74 9.66 -2.37 4.11
N ALA A 75 10.05 -3.58 4.50
CA ALA A 75 10.62 -4.57 3.59
C ALA A 75 9.61 -4.97 2.51
N TYR A 76 8.34 -5.16 2.88
CA TYR A 76 7.26 -5.41 1.93
C TYR A 76 7.12 -4.26 0.93
N TYR A 77 6.81 -3.03 1.40
CA TYR A 77 6.56 -1.87 0.55
C TYR A 77 7.74 -1.56 -0.37
N ALA A 78 8.98 -1.60 0.15
CA ALA A 78 10.17 -1.37 -0.67
C ALA A 78 10.33 -2.43 -1.77
N THR A 79 10.01 -3.70 -1.48
CA THR A 79 10.12 -4.79 -2.44
C THR A 79 9.07 -4.66 -3.53
N VAL A 80 7.80 -4.45 -3.17
CA VAL A 80 6.72 -4.35 -4.15
C VAL A 80 6.82 -3.08 -4.98
N GLU A 81 7.25 -1.96 -4.39
CA GLU A 81 7.49 -0.70 -5.09
C GLU A 81 8.63 -0.84 -6.10
N THR A 82 9.76 -1.43 -5.70
CA THR A 82 10.87 -1.70 -6.63
C THR A 82 10.43 -2.64 -7.76
N PHE A 83 9.60 -3.64 -7.44
CA PHE A 83 9.11 -4.59 -8.43
C PHE A 83 8.15 -3.93 -9.43
N VAL A 84 7.17 -3.15 -8.99
CA VAL A 84 6.21 -2.48 -9.88
C VAL A 84 6.90 -1.45 -10.76
N LEU A 85 7.84 -0.67 -10.22
CA LEU A 85 8.62 0.26 -11.02
C LEU A 85 9.43 -0.48 -12.07
N LYS A 86 10.11 -1.59 -11.71
CA LYS A 86 10.88 -2.38 -12.67
C LYS A 86 10.05 -2.93 -13.82
N ILE A 87 8.84 -3.41 -13.56
CA ILE A 87 7.99 -4.02 -14.59
C ILE A 87 7.18 -3.01 -15.39
N THR A 88 6.93 -1.81 -14.86
CA THR A 88 6.16 -0.76 -15.55
C THR A 88 7.04 0.28 -16.22
N TYR A 89 8.26 0.57 -15.75
CA TYR A 89 9.09 1.67 -16.25
C TYR A 89 9.35 1.67 -17.76
N LYS A 90 9.41 0.49 -18.40
CA LYS A 90 9.61 0.36 -19.86
C LYS A 90 8.30 0.25 -20.65
N GLU A 91 7.17 0.23 -19.97
CA GLU A 91 5.86 0.10 -20.58
C GLU A 91 5.33 1.48 -20.98
N PRO A 92 4.63 1.60 -22.12
CA PRO A 92 4.20 2.90 -22.64
C PRO A 92 3.21 3.62 -21.71
N TRP A 93 2.43 2.84 -20.94
CA TRP A 93 1.48 3.39 -19.97
C TRP A 93 2.11 3.92 -18.69
N PHE A 94 3.43 3.80 -18.49
CA PHE A 94 4.09 4.38 -17.31
C PHE A 94 4.05 5.92 -17.31
N THR A 95 4.15 6.52 -18.49
CA THR A 95 4.17 7.97 -18.67
C THR A 95 3.01 8.52 -19.49
N ASP A 96 2.39 7.70 -20.34
CA ASP A 96 1.28 8.14 -21.19
C ASP A 96 -0.05 7.56 -20.70
N THR A 97 -0.93 8.43 -20.20
CA THR A 97 -2.25 8.01 -19.69
C THR A 97 -3.18 7.49 -20.79
N LYS A 98 -2.94 7.88 -22.05
CA LYS A 98 -3.74 7.38 -23.18
C LYS A 98 -3.54 5.89 -23.41
N GLU A 99 -2.42 5.35 -22.95
CA GLU A 99 -2.06 3.94 -23.09
C GLU A 99 -2.71 3.04 -22.02
N TYR A 100 -3.36 3.62 -21.00
CA TYR A 100 -4.06 2.86 -19.96
C TYR A 100 -5.16 1.96 -20.52
N PHE A 101 -5.96 2.47 -21.44
CA PHE A 101 -7.14 1.79 -21.97
C PHE A 101 -6.98 1.35 -23.43
N ARG A 102 -5.83 1.65 -24.05
CA ARG A 102 -5.56 1.26 -25.45
C ARG A 102 -5.59 -0.25 -25.60
N GLY A 103 -6.37 -0.73 -26.56
CA GLY A 103 -6.56 -2.16 -26.82
C GLY A 103 -7.50 -2.86 -25.84
N TRP A 104 -8.21 -2.13 -24.98
CA TRP A 104 -9.26 -2.69 -24.14
C TRP A 104 -10.41 -3.25 -25.00
N PRO A 105 -10.99 -4.43 -24.65
CA PRO A 105 -10.70 -5.27 -23.48
C PRO A 105 -9.57 -6.30 -23.67
N ASP A 106 -9.06 -6.48 -24.89
CA ASP A 106 -8.08 -7.51 -25.26
C ASP A 106 -6.62 -7.10 -24.98
N GLN A 107 -6.39 -6.41 -23.87
CA GLN A 107 -5.03 -6.03 -23.45
C GLN A 107 -4.23 -7.26 -23.04
N GLU A 108 -2.95 -7.30 -23.41
CA GLU A 108 -2.03 -8.36 -23.01
C GLU A 108 -1.62 -8.22 -21.54
N LEU A 109 -1.92 -9.24 -20.73
CA LEU A 109 -1.49 -9.33 -19.34
C LEU A 109 -0.18 -10.11 -19.24
N LYS A 110 0.91 -9.41 -18.89
CA LYS A 110 2.21 -10.03 -18.65
C LYS A 110 2.20 -10.80 -17.32
N LEU A 111 2.89 -11.94 -17.28
CA LEU A 111 2.97 -12.79 -16.08
C LEU A 111 3.50 -12.03 -14.85
N SER A 112 4.50 -11.17 -15.04
CA SER A 112 5.07 -10.33 -13.97
C SER A 112 4.02 -9.42 -13.34
N LEU A 113 3.17 -8.80 -14.16
CA LEU A 113 2.10 -7.94 -13.69
C LEU A 113 0.98 -8.74 -13.03
N SER A 114 0.65 -9.92 -13.55
CA SER A 114 -0.31 -10.82 -12.91
C SER A 114 0.16 -11.26 -11.52
N LEU A 115 1.44 -11.63 -11.37
CA LEU A 115 2.02 -12.00 -10.07
C LEU A 115 2.05 -10.81 -9.11
N PHE A 116 2.37 -9.60 -9.61
CA PHE A 116 2.28 -8.37 -8.82
C PHE A 116 0.87 -8.16 -8.26
N TYR A 117 -0.14 -8.29 -9.11
CA TYR A 117 -1.56 -8.16 -8.73
C TYR A 117 -1.98 -9.18 -7.67
N MET A 118 -1.59 -10.45 -7.84
CA MET A 118 -1.88 -11.52 -6.88
C MET A 118 -1.20 -11.27 -5.54
N CYS A 119 0.07 -10.85 -5.58
CA CYS A 119 0.86 -10.49 -4.40
C CYS A 119 0.20 -9.35 -3.62
N GLN A 120 -0.19 -8.27 -4.30
CA GLN A 120 -0.85 -7.11 -3.70
C GLN A 120 -2.20 -7.47 -3.10
N CYS A 121 -3.06 -8.15 -3.85
CA CYS A 121 -4.35 -8.60 -3.36
C CYS A 121 -4.20 -9.49 -2.11
N GLY A 122 -3.27 -10.45 -2.14
CA GLY A 122 -2.97 -11.32 -1.01
C GLY A 122 -2.48 -10.55 0.22
N PHE A 123 -1.63 -9.53 0.03
CA PHE A 123 -1.15 -8.69 1.13
C PHE A 123 -2.28 -7.87 1.74
N TYR A 124 -3.14 -7.23 0.94
CA TYR A 124 -4.27 -6.45 1.46
C TYR A 124 -5.28 -7.34 2.20
N ILE A 125 -5.55 -8.56 1.72
CA ILE A 125 -6.38 -9.55 2.44
C ILE A 125 -5.73 -9.92 3.78
N TYR A 126 -4.42 -10.22 3.76
CA TYR A 126 -3.64 -10.46 4.98
C TYR A 126 -3.74 -9.28 5.95
N SER A 127 -3.59 -8.05 5.46
CA SER A 127 -3.64 -6.84 6.26
C SER A 127 -5.00 -6.64 6.89
N ILE A 128 -6.11 -6.92 6.20
CA ILE A 128 -7.47 -6.93 6.81
C ILE A 128 -7.52 -7.89 8.01
N ALA A 129 -7.05 -9.12 7.84
CA ALA A 129 -7.00 -10.08 8.93
C ALA A 129 -6.12 -9.57 10.08
N ALA A 130 -4.99 -8.94 9.76
CA ALA A 130 -4.08 -8.37 10.75
C ALA A 130 -4.69 -7.21 11.53
N LEU A 131 -5.45 -6.34 10.89
CA LEU A 131 -6.14 -5.25 11.55
C LEU A 131 -7.25 -5.71 12.49
N LEU A 132 -7.94 -6.77 12.10
CA LEU A 132 -9.01 -7.34 12.91
C LEU A 132 -8.48 -8.11 14.12
N ALA A 133 -7.35 -8.80 13.97
CA ALA A 133 -6.86 -9.77 14.96
C ALA A 133 -5.60 -9.34 15.74
N TRP A 134 -4.70 -8.53 15.16
CA TRP A 134 -3.37 -8.25 15.74
C TRP A 134 -3.07 -6.77 15.95
N GLU A 135 -3.53 -5.86 15.08
CA GLU A 135 -3.19 -4.45 15.22
C GLU A 135 -4.06 -3.74 16.27
N THR A 136 -3.43 -2.80 16.98
CA THR A 136 -4.12 -1.94 17.95
C THR A 136 -5.12 -1.05 17.22
N ARG A 137 -6.39 -1.07 17.65
CA ARG A 137 -7.41 -0.17 17.12
C ARG A 137 -7.06 1.28 17.46
N ARG A 138 -7.19 2.15 16.46
CA ARG A 138 -6.94 3.59 16.53
C ARG A 138 -8.18 4.35 16.10
N LYS A 139 -8.21 5.67 16.32
CA LYS A 139 -9.37 6.52 15.98
C LYS A 139 -9.79 6.44 14.51
N ASP A 140 -8.87 6.12 13.60
CA ASP A 140 -9.14 5.98 12.17
C ASP A 140 -9.42 4.53 11.71
N PHE A 141 -9.60 3.59 12.63
CA PHE A 141 -9.76 2.15 12.33
C PHE A 141 -10.82 1.86 11.25
N SER A 142 -11.99 2.49 11.33
CA SER A 142 -13.08 2.28 10.37
C SER A 142 -12.71 2.75 8.95
N VAL A 143 -12.05 3.91 8.84
CA VAL A 143 -11.57 4.46 7.56
C VAL A 143 -10.50 3.52 6.99
N MET A 144 -9.62 3.02 7.85
CA MET A 144 -8.51 2.16 7.50
C MET A 144 -8.99 0.78 6.98
N ILE A 145 -9.95 0.14 7.66
CA ILE A 145 -10.59 -1.10 7.17
C ILE A 145 -11.33 -0.85 5.86
N SER A 146 -12.09 0.24 5.76
CA SER A 146 -12.83 0.58 4.53
C SER A 146 -11.89 0.76 3.34
N HIS A 147 -10.75 1.41 3.55
CA HIS A 147 -9.70 1.55 2.54
C HIS A 147 -9.16 0.21 2.07
N HIS A 148 -8.88 -0.72 2.99
CA HIS A 148 -8.39 -2.05 2.61
C HIS A 148 -9.43 -2.83 1.80
N VAL A 149 -10.70 -2.80 2.22
CA VAL A 149 -11.80 -3.45 1.49
C VAL A 149 -11.94 -2.88 0.08
N ILE A 150 -11.97 -1.54 -0.04
CA ILE A 150 -12.04 -0.88 -1.35
C ILE A 150 -10.82 -1.21 -2.21
N THR A 151 -9.64 -1.30 -1.62
CA THR A 151 -8.41 -1.62 -2.36
C THR A 151 -8.44 -3.05 -2.89
N VAL A 152 -8.84 -4.04 -2.08
CA VAL A 152 -9.03 -5.43 -2.55
C VAL A 152 -10.05 -5.49 -3.69
N MET A 153 -11.17 -4.77 -3.55
CA MET A 153 -12.19 -4.68 -4.60
C MET A 153 -11.65 -4.02 -5.87
N LEU A 154 -10.89 -2.93 -5.78
CA LEU A 154 -10.26 -2.25 -6.91
C LEU A 154 -9.25 -3.14 -7.62
N ILE A 155 -8.43 -3.90 -6.89
CA ILE A 155 -7.48 -4.85 -7.47
C ILE A 155 -8.24 -5.95 -8.24
N GLY A 156 -9.28 -6.53 -7.65
CA GLY A 156 -10.11 -7.55 -8.31
C GLY A 156 -10.86 -7.02 -9.53
N TYR A 157 -11.54 -5.88 -9.39
CA TYR A 157 -12.27 -5.24 -10.49
C TYR A 157 -11.33 -4.84 -11.63
N SER A 158 -10.15 -4.29 -11.32
CA SER A 158 -9.21 -3.90 -12.37
C SER A 158 -8.55 -5.10 -13.05
N TYR A 159 -8.36 -6.22 -12.35
CA TYR A 159 -7.87 -7.45 -12.96
C TYR A 159 -8.92 -8.05 -13.93
N ILE A 160 -10.15 -8.27 -13.44
CA ILE A 160 -11.22 -8.90 -14.22
C ILE A 160 -11.67 -7.99 -15.38
N GLY A 161 -11.70 -6.68 -15.15
CA GLY A 161 -12.11 -5.69 -16.15
C GLY A 161 -11.00 -5.25 -17.12
N SER A 162 -9.85 -5.93 -17.17
CA SER A 162 -8.70 -5.54 -18.00
C SER A 162 -8.24 -4.09 -17.80
N PHE A 163 -8.32 -3.55 -16.58
CA PHE A 163 -7.81 -2.23 -16.20
C PHE A 163 -6.46 -2.34 -15.47
N PHE A 164 -5.71 -3.41 -15.72
CA PHE A 164 -4.48 -3.71 -14.99
C PHE A 164 -3.34 -2.71 -15.26
N ARG A 165 -3.34 -2.02 -16.41
CA ARG A 165 -2.37 -0.96 -16.72
C ARG A 165 -2.52 0.22 -15.76
N ILE A 166 -3.70 0.84 -15.73
CA ILE A 166 -3.99 1.94 -14.80
C ILE A 166 -3.92 1.49 -13.34
N GLY A 167 -4.40 0.28 -13.03
CA GLY A 167 -4.35 -0.22 -11.65
C GLY A 167 -2.92 -0.52 -11.17
N SER A 168 -1.98 -0.87 -12.06
CA SER A 168 -0.55 -0.98 -11.70
C SER A 168 0.04 0.37 -11.26
N ILE A 169 -0.34 1.46 -11.95
CA ILE A 169 0.10 2.81 -11.60
C ILE A 169 -0.58 3.28 -10.31
N ILE A 170 -1.86 2.95 -10.12
CA ILE A 170 -2.55 3.21 -8.85
C ILE A 170 -1.76 2.57 -7.70
N LEU A 171 -1.45 1.27 -7.77
CA LEU A 171 -0.71 0.59 -6.70
C LEU A 171 0.66 1.24 -6.43
N ALA A 172 1.44 1.54 -7.48
CA ALA A 172 2.74 2.21 -7.34
C ALA A 172 2.64 3.59 -6.66
N LEU A 173 1.66 4.41 -7.05
CA LEU A 173 1.47 5.74 -6.44
C LEU A 173 1.15 5.66 -4.94
N HIS A 174 0.48 4.60 -4.49
CA HIS A 174 0.09 4.46 -3.09
C HIS A 174 1.20 3.85 -2.25
N ASP A 175 1.87 2.80 -2.72
CA ASP A 175 2.89 2.09 -1.94
C ASP A 175 4.17 2.91 -1.74
N ALA A 176 4.53 3.75 -2.69
CA ALA A 176 5.73 4.60 -2.62
C ALA A 176 5.78 5.48 -1.35
N SER A 177 4.66 6.07 -0.93
CA SER A 177 4.64 6.89 0.30
C SER A 177 4.87 6.05 1.56
N ASP A 178 4.42 4.80 1.55
CA ASP A 178 4.40 3.95 2.75
C ASP A 178 5.81 3.44 3.09
N VAL A 179 6.72 3.37 2.10
CA VAL A 179 8.15 3.16 2.33
C VAL A 179 8.72 4.23 3.26
N PHE A 180 8.44 5.51 2.99
CA PHE A 180 8.92 6.61 3.83
C PHE A 180 8.26 6.63 5.21
N LEU A 181 6.97 6.28 5.27
CA LEU A 181 6.22 6.21 6.54
C LEU A 181 6.83 5.16 7.48
N GLU A 182 7.04 3.95 6.99
CA GLU A 182 7.61 2.87 7.79
C GLU A 182 9.09 3.14 8.13
N GLY A 183 9.84 3.74 7.21
CA GLY A 183 11.20 4.24 7.50
C GLY A 183 11.23 5.26 8.65
N ALA A 184 10.29 6.22 8.65
CA ALA A 184 10.18 7.21 9.73
C ALA A 184 9.89 6.54 11.09
N LYS A 185 9.02 5.52 11.11
CA LYS A 185 8.72 4.75 12.33
C LYS A 185 9.93 3.97 12.82
N VAL A 186 10.65 3.28 11.94
CA VAL A 186 11.87 2.52 12.29
C VAL A 186 12.92 3.44 12.91
N PHE A 187 13.18 4.60 12.31
CA PHE A 187 14.13 5.58 12.89
C PHE A 187 13.64 6.17 14.20
N LYS A 188 12.34 6.45 14.32
CA LYS A 188 11.74 6.92 15.57
C LYS A 188 11.91 5.90 16.70
N TYR A 189 11.65 4.62 16.43
CA TYR A 189 11.81 3.57 17.43
C TYR A 189 13.28 3.38 17.82
N SER A 190 14.19 3.61 16.89
CA SER A 190 15.64 3.53 17.12
C SER A 190 16.23 4.81 17.75
N GLU A 191 15.39 5.75 18.17
CA GLU A 191 15.78 7.01 18.81
C GLU A 191 16.68 7.91 17.93
N TRP A 192 16.67 7.67 16.60
CA TRP A 192 17.38 8.51 15.64
C TRP A 192 16.46 9.61 15.10
N GLU A 193 16.33 10.69 15.88
CA GLU A 193 15.40 11.80 15.62
C GLU A 193 15.59 12.45 14.24
N LEU A 194 16.84 12.70 13.82
CA LEU A 194 17.09 13.32 12.51
C LEU A 194 16.58 12.44 11.36
N GLY A 195 16.88 11.13 11.41
CA GLY A 195 16.39 10.18 10.41
C GLY A 195 14.87 10.09 10.40
N ALA A 196 14.24 10.06 11.58
CA ALA A 196 12.79 10.03 11.73
C ALA A 196 12.13 11.27 11.10
N SER A 197 12.64 12.47 11.39
CA SER A 197 12.09 13.73 10.86
C SER A 197 12.31 13.87 9.35
N VAL A 198 13.48 13.45 8.83
CA VAL A 198 13.74 13.45 7.38
C VAL A 198 12.78 12.49 6.66
N CYS A 199 12.66 11.24 7.12
CA CYS A 199 11.74 10.28 6.52
C CYS A 199 10.29 10.72 6.63
N PHE A 200 9.88 11.33 7.76
CA PHE A 200 8.53 11.86 7.91
C PHE A 200 8.25 13.02 6.96
N GLY A 201 9.23 13.91 6.74
CA GLY A 201 9.14 14.98 5.74
C GLY A 201 9.00 14.44 4.31
N LEU A 202 9.81 13.44 3.94
CA LEU A 202 9.71 12.75 2.65
C LEU A 202 8.35 12.04 2.47
N PHE A 203 7.85 11.41 3.54
CA PHE A 203 6.52 10.83 3.57
C PHE A 203 5.44 11.89 3.29
N ALA A 204 5.46 13.04 3.96
CA ALA A 204 4.48 14.09 3.73
C ALA A 204 4.54 14.66 2.30
N ILE A 205 5.74 14.90 1.77
CA ILE A 205 5.92 15.38 0.39
C ILE A 205 5.40 14.35 -0.61
N SER A 206 5.81 13.08 -0.46
CA SER A 206 5.34 12.01 -1.34
C SER A 206 3.83 11.80 -1.26
N TRP A 207 3.22 11.90 -0.07
CA TRP A 207 1.77 11.83 0.09
C TRP A 207 1.05 12.89 -0.73
N LEU A 208 1.49 14.15 -0.61
CA LEU A 208 0.92 15.27 -1.35
C LEU A 208 1.07 15.06 -2.86
N LEU A 209 2.30 14.81 -3.33
CA LEU A 209 2.58 14.68 -4.75
C LEU A 209 1.88 13.46 -5.37
N LEU A 210 1.97 12.29 -4.75
CA LEU A 210 1.49 11.05 -5.35
C LEU A 210 -0.01 10.88 -5.19
N ARG A 211 -0.56 11.12 -3.99
CA ARG A 211 -1.98 10.82 -3.68
C ARG A 211 -2.94 11.99 -3.84
N LEU A 212 -2.45 13.23 -3.75
CA LEU A 212 -3.30 14.43 -3.89
C LEU A 212 -3.06 15.23 -5.17
N ILE A 213 -1.96 14.98 -5.88
CA ILE A 213 -1.70 15.60 -7.19
C ILE A 213 -1.77 14.56 -8.31
N LEU A 214 -0.82 13.62 -8.38
CA LEU A 214 -0.77 12.65 -9.49
C LEU A 214 -2.02 11.75 -9.53
N PHE A 215 -2.47 11.25 -8.40
CA PHE A 215 -3.66 10.39 -8.35
C PHE A 215 -4.93 11.07 -8.92
N PRO A 216 -5.39 12.25 -8.44
CA PRO A 216 -6.59 12.87 -9.00
C PRO A 216 -6.38 13.43 -10.42
N PHE A 217 -5.29 14.14 -10.67
CA PHE A 217 -5.11 14.87 -11.94
C PHE A 217 -4.63 13.99 -13.09
N TRP A 218 -4.07 12.80 -12.79
CA TRP A 218 -3.56 11.87 -13.79
C TRP A 218 -4.41 10.61 -13.86
N VAL A 219 -4.57 9.89 -12.75
CA VAL A 219 -5.32 8.63 -12.71
C VAL A 219 -6.83 8.88 -12.82
N ILE A 220 -7.42 9.64 -11.90
CA ILE A 220 -8.89 9.85 -11.88
C ILE A 220 -9.33 10.61 -13.12
N LYS A 221 -8.56 11.60 -13.57
CA LYS A 221 -8.80 12.26 -14.87
C LYS A 221 -8.85 11.23 -16.00
N SER A 222 -7.87 10.33 -16.09
CA SER A 222 -7.83 9.35 -17.18
C SER A 222 -8.97 8.34 -17.09
N SER A 223 -9.28 7.83 -15.89
CA SER A 223 -10.41 6.92 -15.68
C SER A 223 -11.77 7.57 -15.83
N SER A 224 -11.88 8.91 -15.82
CA SER A 224 -13.14 9.63 -16.00
C SER A 224 -13.34 10.11 -17.44
N TYR A 225 -12.27 10.60 -18.08
CA TYR A 225 -12.34 11.24 -19.39
C TYR A 225 -11.78 10.35 -20.49
N ASP A 226 -10.50 9.98 -20.39
CA ASP A 226 -9.79 9.26 -21.46
C ASP A 226 -10.43 7.88 -21.71
N VAL A 227 -10.91 7.19 -20.65
CA VAL A 227 -11.56 5.88 -20.77
C VAL A 227 -12.80 5.88 -21.67
N ARG A 228 -13.48 7.02 -21.82
CA ARG A 228 -14.73 7.14 -22.59
C ARG A 228 -14.50 7.01 -24.09
N GLU A 229 -13.25 7.16 -24.55
CA GLU A 229 -12.86 6.92 -25.93
C GLU A 229 -12.74 5.42 -26.26
N PHE A 230 -12.55 4.58 -25.24
CA PHE A 230 -12.30 3.14 -25.38
C PHE A 230 -13.49 2.27 -24.94
N LEU A 231 -14.34 2.77 -24.05
CA LEU A 231 -15.51 2.06 -23.54
C LEU A 231 -16.79 2.51 -24.24
N ASP A 232 -17.53 1.54 -24.77
CA ASP A 232 -18.89 1.75 -25.28
C ASP A 232 -19.89 1.80 -24.12
N LEU A 233 -20.16 3.01 -23.61
CA LEU A 233 -21.08 3.27 -22.50
C LEU A 233 -22.57 3.08 -22.86
N SER A 234 -22.89 2.67 -24.09
CA SER A 234 -24.25 2.21 -24.41
C SER A 234 -24.52 0.80 -23.87
N LYS A 235 -23.46 0.02 -23.59
CA LYS A 235 -23.56 -1.35 -23.10
C LYS A 235 -23.54 -1.40 -21.57
N SER A 236 -24.36 -2.28 -21.00
CA SER A 236 -24.51 -2.40 -19.53
C SER A 236 -23.19 -2.73 -18.81
N TYR A 237 -22.39 -3.67 -19.33
CA TYR A 237 -21.15 -4.09 -18.68
C TYR A 237 -20.06 -2.99 -18.63
N PRO A 238 -19.64 -2.36 -19.76
CA PRO A 238 -18.69 -1.24 -19.72
C PRO A 238 -19.17 -0.07 -18.86
N THR A 239 -20.47 0.23 -18.89
CA THR A 239 -21.06 1.29 -18.07
C THR A 239 -20.96 0.99 -16.58
N SER A 240 -21.27 -0.24 -16.16
CA SER A 240 -21.10 -0.66 -14.77
C SER A 240 -19.64 -0.58 -14.34
N LEU A 241 -18.71 -1.08 -15.18
CA LEU A 241 -17.27 -1.03 -14.92
C LEU A 241 -16.78 0.41 -14.71
N TYR A 242 -17.20 1.33 -15.59
CA TYR A 242 -16.88 2.76 -15.51
C TYR A 242 -17.33 3.39 -14.18
N TYR A 243 -18.60 3.25 -13.81
CA TYR A 243 -19.15 3.93 -12.63
C TYR A 243 -18.62 3.32 -11.33
N VAL A 244 -18.54 1.98 -11.24
CA VAL A 244 -18.05 1.30 -10.04
C VAL A 244 -16.57 1.62 -9.80
N PHE A 245 -15.74 1.54 -10.84
CA PHE A 245 -14.31 1.83 -10.72
C PHE A 245 -14.06 3.29 -10.30
N ASN A 246 -14.68 4.27 -10.98
CA ASN A 246 -14.49 5.69 -10.63
C ASN A 246 -15.03 6.03 -9.24
N THR A 247 -16.16 5.45 -8.82
CA THR A 247 -16.71 5.66 -7.47
C THR A 247 -15.71 5.18 -6.41
N MET A 248 -15.12 4.00 -6.58
CA MET A 248 -14.12 3.48 -5.65
C MET A 248 -12.85 4.35 -5.61
N LEU A 249 -12.38 4.85 -6.75
CA LEU A 249 -11.22 5.77 -6.79
C LEU A 249 -11.51 7.11 -6.08
N LEU A 250 -12.71 7.66 -6.28
CA LEU A 250 -13.13 8.90 -5.59
C LEU A 250 -13.25 8.68 -4.08
N MET A 251 -13.77 7.53 -3.64
CA MET A 251 -13.78 7.18 -2.21
C MET A 251 -12.36 7.08 -1.64
N LEU A 252 -11.43 6.50 -2.40
CA LEU A 252 -10.01 6.47 -2.02
C LEU A 252 -9.43 7.89 -1.87
N LEU A 253 -9.74 8.80 -2.81
CA LEU A 253 -9.31 10.20 -2.74
C LEU A 253 -9.84 10.89 -1.47
N VAL A 254 -11.10 10.66 -1.10
CA VAL A 254 -11.68 11.20 0.14
C VAL A 254 -10.88 10.74 1.35
N PHE A 255 -10.50 9.46 1.43
CA PHE A 255 -9.65 8.95 2.50
C PHE A 255 -8.27 9.61 2.50
N HIS A 256 -7.66 9.84 1.33
CA HIS A 256 -6.37 10.52 1.24
C HIS A 256 -6.40 11.96 1.72
N VAL A 257 -7.49 12.68 1.42
CA VAL A 257 -7.72 14.03 1.93
C VAL A 257 -7.89 14.00 3.45
N TYR A 258 -8.66 13.05 3.99
CA TYR A 258 -8.80 12.85 5.43
C TYR A 258 -7.45 12.65 6.13
N TRP A 259 -6.63 11.70 5.66
CA TRP A 259 -5.31 11.45 6.25
C TRP A 259 -4.34 12.61 6.03
N TRP A 260 -4.46 13.36 4.94
CA TRP A 260 -3.65 14.56 4.74
C TRP A 260 -3.86 15.59 5.84
N PHE A 261 -5.10 15.81 6.28
CA PHE A 261 -5.36 16.68 7.43
C PHE A 261 -4.66 16.18 8.71
N LEU A 262 -4.62 14.86 8.93
CA LEU A 262 -3.90 14.27 10.06
C LEU A 262 -2.38 14.44 9.94
N ILE A 263 -1.84 14.31 8.73
CA ILE A 263 -0.40 14.54 8.45
C ILE A 263 -0.05 16.00 8.72
N CYS A 264 -0.84 16.96 8.23
CA CYS A 264 -0.64 18.39 8.52
C CYS A 264 -0.73 18.71 10.02
N SER A 265 -1.65 18.07 10.75
CA SER A 265 -1.75 18.19 12.20
C SER A 265 -0.48 17.67 12.90
N MET A 266 0.04 16.53 12.47
CA MET A 266 1.30 15.97 12.95
C MET A 266 2.49 16.90 12.66
N ILE A 267 2.60 17.46 11.45
CA ILE A 267 3.63 18.44 11.09
C ILE A 267 3.56 19.67 12.01
N THR A 268 2.37 20.21 12.23
CA THR A 268 2.16 21.36 13.13
C THR A 268 2.63 21.06 14.55
N ARG A 269 2.38 19.84 15.06
CA ARG A 269 2.87 19.39 16.37
C ARG A 269 4.40 19.23 16.39
N GLN A 270 5.00 18.71 15.33
CA GLN A 270 6.46 18.59 15.22
C GLN A 270 7.14 19.96 15.21
N LEU A 271 6.58 20.94 14.49
CA LEU A 271 7.10 22.31 14.47
C LEU A 271 7.08 22.94 15.87
N LYS A 272 6.00 22.72 16.64
CA LYS A 272 5.92 23.15 18.05
C LYS A 272 6.93 22.44 18.95
N ASN A 273 7.26 21.19 18.66
CA ASN A 273 8.19 20.35 19.43
C ASN A 273 9.66 20.44 18.97
N ARG A 274 10.09 21.58 18.39
CA ARG A 274 11.45 21.80 17.87
C ARG A 274 11.90 20.74 16.85
N GLY A 275 10.98 20.25 16.02
CA GLY A 275 11.26 19.30 14.94
C GLY A 275 11.31 17.82 15.35
N LYS A 276 10.97 17.49 16.61
CA LYS A 276 10.90 16.09 17.08
C LYS A 276 9.61 15.40 16.67
N VAL A 277 9.69 14.14 16.24
CA VAL A 277 8.54 13.34 15.82
C VAL A 277 7.72 12.90 17.04
N GLY A 278 6.72 13.70 17.41
CA GLY A 278 5.80 13.40 18.51
C GLY A 278 4.96 12.14 18.32
N GLU A 279 4.23 11.72 19.36
CA GLU A 279 3.32 10.57 19.30
C GLU A 279 2.23 10.74 18.24
N ASP A 280 1.75 9.62 17.71
CA ASP A 280 0.72 9.62 16.68
C ASP A 280 -0.63 10.05 17.26
N ILE A 281 -1.22 11.13 16.74
CA ILE A 281 -2.49 11.72 17.20
C ILE A 281 -3.69 10.77 17.11
N ARG A 282 -3.54 9.65 16.37
CA ARG A 282 -4.58 8.63 16.21
C ARG A 282 -4.50 7.53 17.26
N SER A 283 -3.38 7.42 17.96
CA SER A 283 -3.24 6.57 19.14
C SER A 283 -4.08 7.22 20.23
N ASP A 284 -5.00 6.47 20.84
CA ASP A 284 -5.62 6.96 22.08
C ASP A 284 -4.50 7.21 23.08
N SER A 285 -4.43 8.43 23.60
CA SER A 285 -3.84 8.66 24.90
C SER A 285 -4.71 7.86 25.86
N GLU A 286 -4.18 6.78 26.44
CA GLU A 286 -4.73 6.18 27.67
C GLU A 286 -4.53 7.15 28.87
N ASP A 287 -4.68 8.46 28.64
CA ASP A 287 -4.42 9.57 29.57
C ASP A 287 -5.45 10.69 29.31
N ASP A 288 -6.73 10.35 29.19
CA ASP A 288 -7.81 11.28 29.49
C ASP A 288 -8.72 10.54 30.50
N ASP A 289 -8.69 11.02 31.75
CA ASP A 289 -9.33 10.49 32.98
C ASP A 289 -10.69 9.78 32.83
#